data_AF-A0A166K0S7-F1
#
_entry.id   AF-A0A166K0S7-F1
#
_cell.length_a   1.000
_cell.length_b   1.000
_cell.length_c   1.000
_cell.angle_alpha   90.00
_cell.angle_beta   90.00
_cell.angle_gamma   90.00
#
_symmetry.space_group_name_H-M   'P 1'
#
loop_
_entity.id
_entity.type
_entity.pdbx_description
1 polymer ?
#
loop_
_entity_poly.entity_id
_entity_poly.type
_entity_poly.pdbx_seq_one_letter_code
_entity_poly.pdbx_strand_id
1 'polypeptide(L)'
;MDVVGSVWGWLARMVLRRHRLLLRLPPRDEPPGPLRQVRAHLTLHQRGRVRQHRRPLQPQVTLVFNLALCYVIKLGSGLVKIYPQFLAARSLLGAAMGGFWGLSAPSALENLPVELCGLASGVLHQGRAVGYLITAAVYLCLVPEQSRG
;
A
#
# COMPACT_ATOMS: atom_id res chain seq x y z
N MET A 1 12.11 15.26 18.42
CA MET A 1 12.10 15.48 16.95
C MET A 1 12.89 14.39 16.21
N ASP A 2 13.26 13.32 16.92
CA ASP A 2 14.25 12.30 16.51
C ASP A 2 13.64 11.14 15.73
N VAL A 3 12.34 10.88 15.95
CA VAL A 3 11.62 9.77 15.29
C VAL A 3 11.37 10.06 13.81
N VAL A 4 11.05 11.30 13.45
CA VAL A 4 10.80 11.71 12.05
C VAL A 4 12.07 11.59 11.21
N GLY A 5 13.23 12.00 11.75
CA GLY A 5 14.52 11.86 11.07
C GLY A 5 14.97 10.41 10.92
N SER A 6 14.70 9.56 11.93
CA SER A 6 15.08 8.15 11.89
C SER A 6 14.24 7.34 10.89
N VAL A 7 12.94 7.64 10.79
CA VAL A 7 12.04 7.03 9.80
C VAL A 7 12.42 7.47 8.38
N TRP A 8 12.70 8.75 8.16
CA TRP A 8 13.15 9.26 6.85
C TRP A 8 14.50 8.67 6.43
N GLY A 9 15.45 8.57 7.35
CA GLY A 9 16.75 7.94 7.12
C GLY A 9 16.62 6.43 6.83
N TRP A 10 15.68 5.74 7.45
CA TRP A 10 15.41 4.32 7.18
C TRP A 10 14.78 4.12 5.79
N LEU A 11 13.84 4.98 5.41
CA LEU A 11 13.18 4.95 4.10
C LEU A 11 14.17 5.22 2.96
N ALA A 12 15.03 6.23 3.12
CA ALA A 12 16.10 6.53 2.17
C ALA A 12 17.06 5.34 1.99
N ARG A 13 17.46 4.69 3.10
CA ARG A 13 18.31 3.48 3.07
C ARG A 13 17.64 2.27 2.43
N MET A 14 16.32 2.16 2.51
CA MET A 14 15.57 1.07 1.91
C MET A 14 15.44 1.25 0.39
N VAL A 15 15.13 2.47 -0.07
CA VAL A 15 15.04 2.82 -1.50
C VAL A 15 16.41 2.65 -2.18
N LEU A 16 17.49 3.13 -1.55
CA LEU A 16 18.85 2.99 -2.10
C LEU A 16 19.29 1.52 -2.22
N ARG A 17 18.90 0.68 -1.26
CA ARG A 17 19.21 -0.77 -1.29
C ARG A 17 18.48 -1.48 -2.42
N ARG A 18 17.22 -1.14 -2.68
CA ARG A 18 16.41 -1.75 -3.74
C ARG A 18 16.94 -1.40 -5.13
N HIS A 19 17.42 -0.18 -5.34
CA HIS A 19 18.01 0.23 -6.61
C HIS A 19 19.33 -0.51 -6.93
N ARG A 20 20.16 -0.78 -5.92
CA ARG A 20 21.41 -1.56 -6.09
C ARG A 20 21.20 -3.03 -6.44
N LEU A 21 20.03 -3.61 -6.10
CA LEU A 21 19.69 -5.00 -6.40
C LEU A 21 19.22 -5.20 -7.84
N LEU A 22 18.61 -4.19 -8.45
CA LEU A 22 18.13 -4.26 -9.84
C LEU A 22 19.25 -4.25 -10.88
N LEU A 23 20.44 -3.73 -10.53
CA LEU A 23 21.63 -3.72 -11.37
C LEU A 23 22.42 -5.05 -11.33
N ARG A 24 21.98 -6.05 -10.56
CA ARG A 24 22.64 -7.37 -10.43
C ARG A 24 21.89 -8.51 -11.13
N LEU A 25 20.88 -8.21 -11.94
CA LEU A 25 20.17 -9.28 -12.64
C LEU A 25 21.01 -9.75 -13.85
N PRO A 26 21.37 -11.06 -13.92
CA PRO A 26 22.09 -11.62 -15.07
C PRO A 26 21.21 -11.60 -16.33
N PRO A 27 21.82 -11.62 -17.54
CA PRO A 27 21.11 -11.67 -18.82
C PRO A 27 20.28 -12.96 -18.95
N ARG A 28 19.13 -12.87 -19.63
CA ARG A 28 18.20 -13.99 -19.83
C ARG A 28 18.81 -15.04 -20.77
N ASP A 29 19.11 -16.21 -20.22
CA ASP A 29 19.42 -17.40 -21.00
C ASP A 29 18.21 -17.86 -21.84
N GLU A 30 18.52 -18.37 -23.02
CA GLU A 30 17.66 -18.83 -24.11
C GLU A 30 16.60 -19.87 -23.67
N PRO A 31 15.38 -19.89 -24.26
CA PRO A 31 14.30 -20.74 -23.78
C PRO A 31 14.55 -22.23 -24.06
N PRO A 32 14.41 -23.11 -23.05
CA PRO A 32 14.49 -24.56 -23.23
C PRO A 32 13.26 -25.10 -23.99
N GLY A 33 13.46 -26.15 -24.80
CA GLY A 33 12.45 -26.71 -25.72
C GLY A 33 11.07 -27.06 -25.13
N PRO A 34 10.05 -27.24 -25.99
CA PRO A 34 8.63 -27.16 -25.62
C PRO A 34 8.20 -28.16 -24.53
N LEU A 35 8.82 -29.35 -24.51
CA LEU A 35 8.50 -30.39 -23.53
C LEU A 35 9.10 -30.14 -22.14
N ARG A 36 10.23 -29.42 -22.05
CA ARG A 36 10.79 -28.98 -20.77
C ARG A 36 10.00 -27.81 -20.18
N GLN A 37 9.48 -26.93 -21.03
CA GLN A 37 8.64 -25.81 -20.63
C GLN A 37 7.33 -26.26 -19.98
N VAL A 38 6.61 -27.20 -20.60
CA VAL A 38 5.35 -27.75 -20.06
C VAL A 38 5.57 -28.48 -18.74
N ARG A 39 6.64 -29.28 -18.64
CA ARG A 39 6.96 -30.00 -17.40
C ARG A 39 7.36 -29.04 -16.28
N ALA A 40 8.17 -28.03 -16.57
CA ALA A 40 8.54 -27.00 -15.58
C ALA A 40 7.33 -26.18 -15.10
N HIS A 41 6.40 -25.83 -16.01
CA HIS A 41 5.17 -25.11 -15.66
C HIS A 41 4.28 -25.95 -14.72
N LEU A 42 4.15 -27.27 -14.96
CA LEU A 42 3.38 -28.18 -14.13
C LEU A 42 4.01 -28.39 -12.74
N THR A 43 5.34 -28.52 -12.65
CA THR A 43 6.01 -28.70 -11.35
C THR A 43 5.96 -27.43 -10.51
N LEU A 44 6.08 -26.24 -11.11
CA LEU A 44 5.98 -24.96 -10.41
C LEU A 44 4.54 -24.67 -9.94
N HIS A 45 3.54 -25.04 -10.73
CA HIS A 45 2.12 -24.89 -10.37
C HIS A 45 1.71 -25.80 -9.20
N GLN A 46 2.28 -27.00 -9.11
CA GLN A 46 2.06 -27.94 -7.99
C GLN A 46 2.79 -27.48 -6.71
N ARG A 47 4.03 -26.98 -6.83
CA ARG A 47 4.85 -26.54 -5.68
C ARG A 47 4.38 -25.22 -5.05
N GLY A 48 3.71 -24.36 -5.83
CA GLY A 48 3.14 -23.10 -5.36
C GLY A 48 1.93 -23.28 -4.43
N ARG A 49 1.05 -24.25 -4.71
CA ARG A 49 -0.15 -24.51 -3.88
C ARG A 49 0.18 -24.93 -2.45
N VAL A 50 1.30 -25.62 -2.22
CA VAL A 50 1.69 -26.13 -0.89
C VAL A 50 2.33 -25.04 -0.01
N ARG A 51 2.97 -24.01 -0.59
CA ARG A 51 3.50 -22.86 0.17
C ARG A 51 2.44 -21.82 0.52
N GLN A 52 1.36 -21.73 -0.25
CA GLN A 52 0.26 -20.77 -0.02
C GLN A 52 -0.38 -20.95 1.36
N HIS A 53 -0.42 -22.17 1.89
CA HIS A 53 -1.13 -22.50 3.14
C HIS A 53 -0.31 -22.23 4.43
N ARG A 54 0.98 -21.89 4.31
CA ARG A 54 1.87 -21.62 5.45
C ARG A 54 2.26 -20.14 5.50
N ARG A 55 1.28 -19.24 5.44
CA ARG A 55 1.56 -17.81 5.66
C ARG A 55 1.66 -17.57 7.17
N PRO A 56 2.85 -17.22 7.71
CA PRO A 56 2.95 -16.88 9.13
C PRO A 56 2.04 -15.68 9.38
N LEU A 57 1.18 -15.72 10.40
CA LEU A 57 0.19 -14.68 10.75
C LEU A 57 0.80 -13.31 11.12
N GLN A 58 2.10 -13.11 10.88
CA GLN A 58 2.85 -11.90 11.21
C GLN A 58 2.46 -10.63 10.41
N PRO A 59 1.97 -10.65 9.14
CA PRO A 59 1.68 -9.39 8.44
C PRO A 59 0.40 -8.71 8.95
N GLN A 60 -0.55 -9.46 9.54
CA GLN A 60 -1.79 -8.87 10.04
C GLN A 60 -1.56 -8.06 11.32
N VAL A 61 -0.72 -8.53 12.24
CA VAL A 61 -0.41 -7.76 13.47
C VAL A 61 0.31 -6.45 13.14
N THR A 62 1.15 -6.43 12.10
CA THR A 62 1.75 -5.19 11.58
C THR A 62 0.72 -4.28 10.93
N LEU A 63 -0.24 -4.81 10.17
CA LEU A 63 -1.34 -4.03 9.58
C LEU A 63 -2.25 -3.42 10.65
N VAL A 64 -2.66 -4.21 11.65
CA VAL A 64 -3.50 -3.75 12.76
C VAL A 64 -2.79 -2.67 13.57
N PHE A 65 -1.50 -2.84 13.86
CA PHE A 65 -0.71 -1.83 14.56
C PHE A 65 -0.57 -0.52 13.76
N ASN A 66 -0.25 -0.59 12.46
CA ASN A 66 -0.18 0.59 11.59
C ASN A 66 -1.55 1.28 11.45
N LEU A 67 -2.63 0.51 11.36
CA LEU A 67 -3.99 1.04 11.27
C LEU A 67 -4.41 1.72 12.59
N ALA A 68 -4.11 1.11 13.74
CA ALA A 68 -4.36 1.69 15.06
C ALA A 68 -3.60 3.02 15.23
N LEU A 69 -2.33 3.08 14.84
CA LEU A 69 -1.54 4.31 14.87
C LEU A 69 -2.18 5.42 14.00
N CYS A 70 -2.61 5.07 12.78
CA CYS A 70 -3.30 6.00 11.88
C CYS A 70 -4.61 6.53 12.50
N TYR A 71 -5.37 5.66 13.17
CA TYR A 71 -6.61 6.04 13.84
C TYR A 71 -6.37 7.03 15.00
N VAL A 72 -5.37 6.75 15.85
CA VAL A 72 -4.98 7.64 16.95
C VAL A 72 -4.54 9.01 16.43
N ILE A 73 -3.75 9.08 15.36
CA ILE A 73 -3.32 10.35 14.76
C ILE A 73 -4.50 11.11 14.15
N LYS A 74 -5.44 10.43 13.50
CA LYS A 74 -6.64 11.07 12.94
C LYS A 74 -7.55 11.65 14.02
N LEU A 75 -7.77 10.90 15.10
CA LEU A 75 -8.52 11.39 16.26
C LEU A 75 -7.81 12.57 16.93
N GLY A 76 -6.49 12.46 17.13
CA GLY A 76 -5.67 13.56 17.67
C GLY A 76 -5.68 14.81 16.78
N SER A 77 -5.72 14.65 15.46
CA SER A 77 -5.79 15.78 14.51
C SER A 77 -7.11 16.55 14.60
N GLY A 78 -8.19 15.97 15.13
CA GLY A 78 -9.46 16.68 15.36
C GLY A 78 -9.44 17.62 16.56
N LEU A 79 -8.45 17.48 17.46
CA LEU A 79 -8.30 18.28 18.68
C LEU A 79 -7.20 19.35 18.59
N VAL A 80 -6.55 19.46 17.43
CA VAL A 80 -5.46 20.42 17.22
C VAL A 80 -5.99 21.85 17.12
N LYS A 81 -5.46 22.74 17.95
CA LYS A 81 -5.81 24.18 17.95
C LYS A 81 -4.69 25.09 17.42
N ILE A 82 -3.47 24.58 17.25
CA ILE A 82 -2.31 25.36 16.80
C ILE A 82 -1.72 24.83 15.48
N TYR A 83 -1.30 25.75 14.60
CA TYR A 83 -0.74 25.45 13.29
C TYR A 83 0.43 24.44 13.28
N PRO A 84 1.44 24.51 14.19
CA PRO A 84 2.55 23.56 14.17
C PRO A 84 2.15 22.13 14.53
N GLN A 85 1.19 21.94 15.44
CA GLN A 85 0.66 20.61 15.75
C GLN A 85 -0.13 20.03 14.57
N PHE A 86 -0.81 20.87 13.80
CA PHE A 86 -1.55 20.45 12.61
C PHE A 86 -0.58 19.95 11.54
N LEU A 87 0.52 20.69 11.33
CA LEU A 87 1.55 20.32 10.36
C LEU A 87 2.28 19.03 10.77
N ALA A 88 2.55 18.86 12.07
CA ALA A 88 3.11 17.63 12.63
C ALA A 88 2.17 16.43 12.47
N ALA A 89 0.86 16.60 12.71
CA ALA A 89 -0.13 15.54 12.51
C ALA A 89 -0.23 15.13 11.03
N ARG A 90 -0.21 16.10 10.10
CA ARG A 90 -0.22 15.85 8.65
C ARG A 90 1.01 15.09 8.16
N SER A 91 2.20 15.43 8.66
CA SER A 91 3.44 14.74 8.28
C SER A 91 3.49 13.31 8.83
N LEU A 92 3.07 13.11 10.08
CA LEU A 92 2.98 11.78 10.69
C LEU A 92 1.94 10.89 9.99
N LEU A 93 0.78 11.47 9.65
CA LEU A 93 -0.28 10.76 8.94
C LEU A 93 0.15 10.34 7.54
N GLY A 94 0.90 11.19 6.82
CA GLY A 94 1.46 10.85 5.51
C GLY A 94 2.42 9.66 5.59
N ALA A 95 3.30 9.65 6.59
CA ALA A 95 4.23 8.54 6.82
C ALA A 95 3.49 7.23 7.19
N ALA A 96 2.50 7.31 8.08
CA ALA A 96 1.69 6.16 8.49
C ALA A 96 0.87 5.59 7.33
N MET A 97 0.25 6.43 6.51
CA MET A 97 -0.52 5.98 5.34
C MET A 97 0.35 5.30 4.28
N GLY A 98 1.58 5.76 4.06
CA GLY A 98 2.52 5.14 3.13
C GLY A 98 2.88 3.70 3.52
N GLY A 99 3.10 3.46 4.81
CA GLY A 99 3.39 2.12 5.34
C GLY A 99 2.19 1.17 5.24
N PHE A 100 1.00 1.65 5.62
CA PHE A 100 -0.24 0.86 5.55
C PHE A 100 -0.62 0.47 4.11
N TRP A 101 -0.62 1.42 3.17
CA TRP A 101 -1.00 1.16 1.77
C TRP A 101 -0.06 0.16 1.09
N GLY A 102 1.23 0.23 1.39
CA GLY A 102 2.23 -0.70 0.85
C GLY A 102 2.07 -2.14 1.35
N LEU A 103 1.51 -2.33 2.55
CA LEU A 103 1.25 -3.64 3.13
C LEU A 103 -0.13 -4.19 2.74
N SER A 104 -1.14 -3.32 2.57
CA SER A 104 -2.52 -3.72 2.29
C SER A 104 -2.75 -4.11 0.82
N ALA A 105 -2.17 -3.37 -0.13
CA ALA A 105 -2.36 -3.61 -1.56
C ALA A 105 -1.90 -5.01 -2.02
N PRO A 106 -0.67 -5.47 -1.72
CA PRO A 106 -0.25 -6.82 -2.10
C PRO A 106 -1.04 -7.90 -1.35
N SER A 107 -1.35 -7.68 -0.06
CA SER A 107 -2.11 -8.64 0.74
C SER A 107 -3.52 -8.90 0.18
N ALA A 108 -4.14 -7.89 -0.43
CA ALA A 108 -5.43 -8.05 -1.11
C ALA A 108 -5.30 -8.81 -2.43
N LEU A 109 -4.24 -8.53 -3.20
CA LEU A 109 -4.02 -9.11 -4.53
C LEU A 109 -3.53 -10.56 -4.48
N GLU A 110 -2.91 -10.98 -3.38
CA GLU A 110 -2.43 -12.36 -3.18
C GLU A 110 -3.56 -13.40 -3.05
N ASN A 111 -4.79 -12.95 -2.79
CA ASN A 111 -5.97 -13.81 -2.75
C ASN A 111 -6.70 -13.90 -4.10
N LEU A 112 -6.28 -13.13 -5.12
CA LEU A 112 -6.90 -13.12 -6.45
C LEU A 112 -6.04 -13.87 -7.49
N PRO A 113 -6.66 -14.51 -8.50
CA PRO A 113 -5.92 -15.08 -9.63
C PRO A 113 -5.24 -13.97 -10.45
N VAL A 114 -4.10 -14.31 -11.07
CA VAL A 114 -3.18 -13.32 -11.68
C VAL A 114 -3.84 -12.47 -12.77
N GLU A 115 -4.85 -13.02 -13.46
CA GLU A 115 -5.61 -12.36 -14.52
C GLU A 115 -6.57 -11.27 -13.97
N LEU A 116 -7.11 -11.48 -12.77
CA LEU A 116 -8.05 -10.55 -12.12
C LEU A 116 -7.34 -9.46 -11.31
N CYS A 117 -6.05 -9.62 -11.03
CA CYS A 117 -5.23 -8.67 -10.28
C CYS A 117 -5.17 -7.28 -10.96
N GLY A 118 -5.12 -7.26 -12.31
CA GLY A 118 -5.12 -6.02 -13.09
C GLY A 118 -6.46 -5.26 -13.01
N LEU A 119 -7.57 -5.97 -13.18
CA LEU A 119 -8.92 -5.42 -13.06
C LEU A 119 -9.19 -4.92 -11.62
N ALA A 120 -8.76 -5.68 -10.61
CA ALA A 120 -8.90 -5.29 -9.21
C ALA A 120 -8.15 -4.00 -8.86
N SER A 121 -6.94 -3.81 -9.39
CA SER A 121 -6.18 -2.55 -9.22
C SER A 121 -6.90 -1.35 -9.85
N GLY A 122 -7.54 -1.55 -11.00
CA GLY A 122 -8.36 -0.53 -11.67
C GLY A 122 -9.57 -0.12 -10.83
N VAL A 123 -10.31 -1.10 -10.29
CA VAL A 123 -11.46 -0.85 -9.40
C VAL A 123 -11.02 -0.13 -8.12
N LEU A 124 -9.88 -0.51 -7.53
CA LEU A 124 -9.32 0.16 -6.35
C LEU A 124 -8.98 1.63 -6.62
N HIS A 125 -8.45 1.95 -7.81
CA HIS A 125 -8.19 3.33 -8.20
C HIS A 125 -9.49 4.12 -8.44
N GLN A 126 -10.45 3.51 -9.13
CA GLN A 126 -11.73 4.14 -9.42
C GLN A 126 -12.54 4.40 -8.15
N GLY A 127 -12.45 3.52 -7.15
CA GLY A 127 -13.05 3.72 -5.82
C GLY A 127 -12.55 4.99 -5.11
N ARG A 128 -11.27 5.36 -5.29
CA ARG A 128 -10.75 6.64 -4.74
C ARG A 128 -11.37 7.86 -5.42
N ALA A 129 -11.58 7.81 -6.73
CA ALA A 129 -12.23 8.89 -7.47
C ALA A 129 -13.69 9.05 -7.05
N VAL A 130 -14.43 7.93 -6.94
CA VAL A 130 -15.83 7.94 -6.50
C VAL A 130 -15.96 8.49 -5.07
N GLY A 131 -15.07 8.11 -4.14
CA GLY A 131 -15.07 8.66 -2.79
C GLY A 131 -14.86 10.18 -2.74
N TYR A 132 -14.03 10.72 -3.63
CA TYR A 132 -13.84 12.18 -3.74
C TYR A 132 -15.08 12.88 -4.28
N LEU A 133 -15.77 12.27 -5.27
CA LEU A 133 -17.03 12.78 -5.81
C LEU A 133 -18.13 12.79 -4.75
N ILE A 134 -18.28 11.70 -3.98
CA ILE A 134 -19.25 11.63 -2.88
C ILE A 134 -18.96 12.71 -1.84
N THR A 135 -17.69 12.92 -1.48
CA THR A 135 -17.29 13.97 -0.53
C THR A 135 -17.65 15.35 -1.05
N ALA A 136 -17.39 15.64 -2.33
CA ALA A 136 -17.77 16.90 -2.95
C ALA A 136 -19.29 17.09 -2.97
N ALA A 137 -20.05 16.05 -3.31
CA ALA A 137 -21.51 16.08 -3.32
C ALA A 137 -22.10 16.31 -1.92
N VAL A 138 -21.57 15.62 -0.89
CA VAL A 138 -21.97 15.82 0.50
C VAL A 138 -21.61 17.23 0.98
N TYR A 139 -20.42 17.74 0.65
CA TYR A 139 -20.02 19.11 0.99
C TYR A 139 -20.96 20.14 0.35
N LEU A 140 -21.31 19.98 -0.92
CA LEU A 140 -22.25 20.84 -1.63
C LEU A 140 -23.67 20.77 -1.05
N CYS A 141 -24.09 19.62 -0.50
CA CYS A 141 -25.41 19.44 0.08
C CYS A 141 -25.50 19.94 1.53
N LEU A 142 -24.40 19.80 2.30
CA LEU A 142 -24.35 20.14 3.72
C LEU A 142 -23.95 21.61 3.97
N VAL A 143 -23.24 22.24 3.03
CA VAL A 143 -22.99 23.69 3.01
C VAL A 143 -24.07 24.33 2.16
N PRO A 144 -25.17 24.84 2.74
CA PRO A 144 -26.11 25.66 1.99
C PRO A 144 -25.37 26.89 1.46
N GLU A 145 -25.74 27.31 0.26
CA GLU A 145 -25.09 28.29 -0.60
C GLU A 145 -24.44 29.46 0.18
N GLN A 146 -23.11 29.46 0.30
CA GLN A 146 -22.37 30.71 0.49
C GLN A 146 -22.18 31.36 -0.89
N SER A 147 -23.29 31.78 -1.51
CA SER A 147 -23.31 32.73 -2.61
C SER A 147 -23.99 34.00 -2.11
N ARG A 148 -23.18 35.01 -1.76
CA ARG A 148 -23.35 36.46 -2.02
C ARG A 148 -22.37 37.27 -1.17
N GLY A 149 -21.37 37.84 -1.84
CA GLY A 149 -20.35 38.74 -1.32
C GLY A 149 -19.26 38.91 -2.37
#